data_AF-A0A9X9F4V1-F1
#
_entry.id   AF-A0A9X9F4V1-F1
#
_cell.length_a   1.000
_cell.length_b   1.000
_cell.length_c   1.000
_cell.angle_alpha   90.00
_cell.angle_beta   90.00
_cell.angle_gamma   90.00
#
_symmetry.space_group_name_H-M   'P 1'
#
loop_
_entity.id
_entity.type
_entity.pdbx_description
1 polymer ?
#
loop_
_entity_poly.entity_id
_entity_poly.type
_entity_poly.pdbx_seq_one_letter_code
_entity_poly.pdbx_strand_id
1 'polypeptide(L)'
;ENEHTSCFRQGFLTNLLNPKVAVFFLTFLPQFLNPNHNTFIQLLVMGLTYLVLTVIWFAFYIFLIDKISAFMKKPKTQRYIQGLTGVVLIGFGIKLAFEKNN
;
A
#
# COMPACT_ATOMS: atom_id res chain seq x y z
N GLU A 1 0.35 -6.89 25.08
CA GLU A 1 -0.68 -7.33 24.11
C GLU A 1 -1.33 -6.17 23.31
N ASN A 2 -0.60 -5.12 22.92
CA ASN A 2 -1.21 -3.93 22.28
C ASN A 2 -0.62 -3.54 20.90
N GLU A 3 0.24 -4.36 20.29
CA GLU A 3 0.90 -3.98 19.03
C GLU A 3 -0.01 -4.08 17.80
N HIS A 4 -0.93 -5.06 17.76
CA HIS A 4 -1.82 -5.27 16.61
C HIS A 4 -2.80 -4.10 16.39
N THR A 5 -3.34 -3.56 17.48
CA THR A 5 -4.27 -2.43 17.44
C THR A 5 -3.60 -1.15 16.95
N SER A 6 -2.30 -0.97 17.24
CA SER A 6 -1.51 0.19 16.80
C SER A 6 -1.31 0.17 15.29
N CYS A 7 -0.90 -0.96 14.70
CA CYS A 7 -0.73 -1.11 13.26
C CYS A 7 -2.03 -0.92 12.47
N PHE A 8 -3.14 -1.50 12.91
CA PHE A 8 -4.43 -1.31 12.25
C PHE A 8 -4.87 0.15 12.27
N ARG A 9 -4.78 0.80 13.44
CA ARG A 9 -5.17 2.20 13.59
C ARG A 9 -4.27 3.12 12.77
N GLN A 10 -2.96 2.86 12.71
CA GLN A 10 -2.05 3.61 11.88
C GLN A 10 -2.34 3.43 10.39
N GLY A 11 -2.58 2.19 9.92
CA GLY A 11 -2.95 1.91 8.53
C GLY A 11 -4.30 2.51 8.13
N PHE A 12 -5.29 2.46 9.04
CA PHE A 12 -6.62 3.05 8.86
C PHE A 12 -6.54 4.57 8.77
N LEU A 13 -5.89 5.22 9.75
CA LEU A 13 -5.72 6.67 9.74
C LEU A 13 -4.90 7.13 8.54
N THR A 14 -3.85 6.39 8.16
CA THR A 14 -3.05 6.73 6.97
C THR A 14 -3.88 6.66 5.69
N ASN A 15 -4.75 5.64 5.54
CA ASN A 15 -5.65 5.56 4.38
C ASN A 15 -6.72 6.66 4.41
N LEU A 16 -7.32 6.91 5.57
CA LEU A 16 -8.40 7.90 5.72
C LEU A 16 -7.88 9.33 5.50
N LEU A 17 -6.68 9.64 6.01
CA LEU A 17 -6.04 10.94 5.83
C LEU A 17 -5.37 11.09 4.45
N ASN A 18 -5.33 10.04 3.62
CA ASN A 18 -4.74 10.14 2.29
C ASN A 18 -5.72 10.81 1.31
N PRO A 19 -5.52 12.09 0.95
CA PRO A 19 -6.47 12.81 0.10
C PRO A 19 -6.50 12.27 -1.33
N LYS A 20 -5.48 11.49 -1.74
CA LYS A 20 -5.34 11.00 -3.12
C LYS A 20 -6.54 10.17 -3.54
N VAL A 21 -7.06 9.34 -2.64
CA VAL A 21 -8.22 8.49 -2.91
C VAL A 21 -9.47 9.34 -3.11
N ALA A 22 -9.70 10.33 -2.22
CA ALA A 22 -10.83 11.24 -2.33
C ALA A 22 -10.76 12.08 -3.63
N VAL A 23 -9.60 12.63 -3.96
CA VAL A 23 -9.39 13.41 -5.19
C VAL A 23 -9.60 12.54 -6.43
N PHE A 24 -9.11 11.29 -6.43
CA PHE A 24 -9.37 10.35 -7.52
C PHE A 24 -10.87 10.12 -7.71
N PHE A 25 -11.61 9.82 -6.65
CA PHE A 25 -13.06 9.60 -6.78
C PHE A 25 -13.81 10.85 -7.23
N LEU A 26 -13.52 12.01 -6.65
CA LEU A 26 -14.18 13.26 -7.04
C LEU A 26 -13.90 13.66 -8.49
N THR A 27 -12.73 13.30 -9.03
CA THR A 27 -12.36 13.65 -10.41
C THR A 27 -12.83 12.62 -11.42
N PHE A 28 -12.77 11.32 -11.10
CA PHE A 28 -13.08 10.25 -12.04
C PHE A 28 -14.54 9.77 -11.97
N LEU A 29 -15.16 9.61 -10.79
CA LEU A 29 -16.53 9.09 -10.70
C LEU A 29 -17.54 9.92 -11.50
N PRO A 30 -17.55 11.27 -11.40
CA PRO A 30 -18.56 12.06 -12.10
C PRO A 30 -18.51 11.90 -13.62
N GLN A 31 -17.33 11.59 -14.17
CA GLN A 31 -17.15 11.40 -15.62
C GLN A 31 -17.88 10.17 -16.15
N PHE A 32 -18.20 9.20 -15.28
CA PHE A 32 -18.92 7.99 -15.66
C PHE A 32 -20.43 8.07 -15.37
N LEU A 33 -20.91 9.18 -14.81
CA LEU A 33 -22.33 9.36 -14.51
C LEU A 33 -23.12 9.75 -15.74
N ASN A 34 -24.29 9.12 -15.92
CA ASN A 34 -25.25 9.53 -16.93
C ASN A 34 -26.27 10.51 -16.31
N PRO A 35 -26.35 11.76 -16.77
CA PRO A 35 -27.23 12.78 -16.18
C PRO A 35 -28.73 12.47 -16.30
N ASN A 36 -29.13 11.55 -17.18
CA ASN A 36 -30.54 11.17 -17.38
C ASN A 36 -31.04 10.10 -16.38
N HIS A 37 -30.17 9.60 -15.50
CA HIS A 37 -30.49 8.55 -14.54
C HIS A 37 -30.23 9.04 -13.11
N ASN A 38 -30.67 8.26 -12.12
CA ASN A 38 -30.44 8.60 -10.72
C ASN A 38 -28.95 8.50 -10.35
N THR A 39 -28.32 9.66 -10.17
CA THR A 39 -26.92 9.83 -9.77
C THR A 39 -26.53 9.05 -8.52
N PHE A 40 -27.41 9.02 -7.50
CA PHE A 40 -27.12 8.34 -6.24
C PHE A 40 -26.94 6.84 -6.42
N ILE A 41 -27.82 6.20 -7.21
CA ILE A 41 -27.75 4.76 -7.48
C ILE A 41 -26.48 4.42 -8.25
N GLN A 42 -26.11 5.22 -9.26
CA GLN A 42 -24.88 4.98 -10.04
C GLN A 42 -23.62 5.09 -9.17
N LEU A 43 -23.54 6.12 -8.32
CA LEU A 43 -22.44 6.27 -7.37
C LEU A 43 -22.36 5.10 -6.39
N LEU A 44 -23.51 4.63 -5.88
CA LEU A 44 -23.58 3.50 -4.95
C LEU A 44 -23.09 2.20 -5.61
N VAL A 45 -23.57 1.91 -6.83
CA VAL A 45 -23.14 0.74 -7.61
C VAL A 45 -21.64 0.79 -7.89
N MET A 46 -21.12 1.91 -8.39
CA MET A 46 -19.69 2.05 -8.66
C MET A 46 -18.84 1.94 -7.39
N GLY A 47 -19.28 2.55 -6.29
CA GLY A 47 -18.62 2.45 -4.99
C GLY A 47 -18.57 1.01 -4.48
N LEU A 48 -19.67 0.26 -4.61
CA LEU A 48 -19.73 -1.16 -4.25
C LEU A 48 -18.81 -2.01 -5.14
N THR A 49 -18.85 -1.80 -6.46
CA THR A 49 -17.94 -2.51 -7.39
C THR A 49 -16.48 -2.24 -7.03
N TYR A 50 -16.12 -0.99 -6.78
CA TYR A 50 -14.77 -0.63 -6.35
C TYR A 50 -14.39 -1.31 -5.03
N LEU A 51 -15.30 -1.32 -4.04
CA LEU A 51 -15.07 -1.97 -2.75
C LEU A 51 -14.79 -3.46 -2.94
N VAL A 52 -15.62 -4.16 -3.72
CA VAL A 52 -15.45 -5.60 -4.01
C VAL A 52 -14.11 -5.86 -4.68
N LEU A 53 -13.75 -5.10 -5.72
CA LEU A 53 -12.46 -5.23 -6.39
C LEU A 53 -11.28 -4.99 -5.44
N THR A 54 -11.41 -3.99 -4.57
CA THR A 54 -10.39 -3.65 -3.56
C THR A 54 -10.19 -4.80 -2.58
N VAL A 55 -11.28 -5.39 -2.06
CA VAL A 55 -11.21 -6.54 -1.15
C VAL A 55 -10.57 -7.74 -1.82
N ILE A 56 -10.97 -8.06 -3.05
CA ILE A 56 -10.38 -9.16 -3.84
C ILE A 56 -8.88 -8.92 -4.05
N TRP A 57 -8.51 -7.70 -4.43
CA TRP A 57 -7.12 -7.33 -4.66
C TRP A 57 -6.27 -7.46 -3.40
N PHE A 58 -6.75 -6.95 -2.25
CA PHE A 58 -6.03 -7.08 -0.99
C PHE A 58 -5.97 -8.52 -0.49
N ALA A 59 -7.03 -9.31 -0.65
CA ALA A 59 -7.01 -10.73 -0.30
C ALA A 59 -5.97 -11.49 -1.13
N PHE A 60 -5.91 -11.23 -2.44
CA PHE A 60 -4.88 -11.76 -3.32
C PHE A 60 -3.47 -11.32 -2.90
N TYR A 61 -3.31 -10.04 -2.56
CA TYR A 61 -2.03 -9.48 -2.11
C TYR A 61 -1.56 -10.11 -0.80
N ILE A 62 -2.44 -10.28 0.18
CA ILE A 62 -2.15 -10.96 1.46
C ILE A 62 -1.74 -12.41 1.21
N PHE A 63 -2.47 -13.13 0.35
CA PHE A 63 -2.14 -14.50 -0.01
C PHE A 63 -0.75 -14.61 -0.66
N LEU A 64 -0.43 -13.70 -1.57
CA LEU A 64 0.87 -13.66 -2.22
C LEU A 64 2.00 -13.35 -1.23
N ILE A 65 1.79 -12.37 -0.34
CA ILE A 65 2.73 -12.03 0.73
C ILE A 65 2.94 -13.21 1.66
N ASP A 66 1.90 -13.96 2.05
CA ASP A 66 2.05 -15.09 2.96
C ASP A 66 2.94 -16.19 2.36
N LYS A 67 2.75 -16.49 1.07
CA LYS A 67 3.63 -17.41 0.32
C LYS A 67 5.08 -16.92 0.25
N ILE A 68 5.27 -15.62 -0.02
CA ILE A 68 6.62 -15.03 -0.08
C ILE A 68 7.26 -14.98 1.32
N SER A 69 6.50 -14.65 2.35
CA SER A 69 6.89 -14.61 3.76
C SER A 69 7.41 -15.98 4.20
N ALA A 70 6.74 -17.07 3.83
CA ALA A 70 7.21 -18.42 4.09
C ALA A 70 8.58 -18.70 3.44
N PHE A 71 8.86 -18.16 2.26
CA PHE A 71 10.16 -18.25 1.60
C PHE A 71 11.22 -17.32 2.23
N MET A 72 10.81 -16.13 2.68
CA MET A 72 11.67 -15.13 3.30
C MET A 72 12.12 -15.51 4.72
N LYS A 73 11.27 -16.24 5.47
CA LYS A 73 11.60 -16.80 6.79
C LYS A 73 12.68 -17.89 6.75
N LYS A 74 13.11 -18.34 5.57
CA LYS A 74 14.25 -19.25 5.46
C LYS A 74 15.54 -18.53 5.89
N PRO A 75 16.37 -19.14 6.76
CA PRO A 75 17.57 -18.49 7.30
C PRO A 75 18.57 -18.07 6.20
N LYS A 76 18.62 -18.80 5.08
CA LYS A 76 19.45 -18.41 3.92
C LYS A 76 18.95 -17.10 3.28
N THR A 77 17.65 -16.95 3.06
CA THR A 77 17.05 -15.76 2.43
C THR A 77 17.21 -14.52 3.32
N GLN A 78 16.97 -14.65 4.63
CA GLN A 78 17.22 -13.58 5.59
C GLN A 78 18.68 -13.10 5.56
N ARG A 79 19.65 -14.03 5.49
CA ARG A 79 21.07 -13.68 5.43
C ARG A 79 21.43 -12.92 4.16
N TYR A 80 20.85 -13.27 3.01
CA TYR A 80 21.00 -12.51 1.77
C TYR A 80 20.40 -11.11 1.86
N ILE A 81 19.17 -10.98 2.38
CA ILE A 81 18.50 -9.68 2.54
C ILE A 81 19.29 -8.77 3.49
N GLN A 82 19.73 -9.30 4.64
CA GLN A 82 20.55 -8.55 5.60
C GLN A 82 21.90 -8.14 5.02
N GLY A 83 22.56 -9.05 4.30
CA GLY A 83 23.83 -8.75 3.61
C GLY A 83 23.66 -7.64 2.56
N LEU A 84 22.64 -7.74 1.72
CA LEU A 84 22.36 -6.75 0.68
C LEU A 84 22.03 -5.37 1.29
N THR A 85 21.16 -5.33 2.31
CA THR A 85 20.82 -4.09 3.02
C THR A 85 22.07 -3.48 3.67
N GLY A 86 22.93 -4.30 4.28
CA GLY A 86 24.20 -3.83 4.85
C GLY A 86 25.12 -3.21 3.81
N VAL A 87 25.27 -3.86 2.64
CA VAL A 87 26.06 -3.33 1.52
C VAL A 87 25.50 -2.00 1.01
N VAL A 88 24.18 -1.89 0.85
CA VAL A 88 23.51 -0.66 0.41
C VAL A 88 23.71 0.47 1.42
N LEU A 89 23.57 0.19 2.72
CA LEU A 89 23.78 1.18 3.78
C LEU A 89 25.24 1.64 3.86
N ILE A 90 26.20 0.74 3.72
CA ILE A 90 27.63 1.10 3.63
C ILE A 90 27.86 1.98 2.41
N GLY A 91 27.31 1.62 1.25
CA GLY A 91 27.39 2.43 0.03
C GLY A 91 26.81 3.83 0.21
N PHE A 92 25.64 3.95 0.85
CA PHE A 92 25.05 5.25 1.20
C PHE A 92 25.91 6.03 2.19
N GLY A 93 26.47 5.39 3.21
CA GLY A 93 27.35 6.02 4.18
C GLY A 93 28.62 6.57 3.53
N ILE A 94 29.22 5.81 2.61
CA ILE A 94 30.36 6.25 1.80
C ILE A 94 29.95 7.46 0.93
N LYS A 95 28.84 7.37 0.19
CA LYS A 95 28.34 8.49 -0.63
C LYS A 95 28.16 9.75 0.22
N LEU A 96 27.54 9.62 1.39
CA LEU A 96 27.30 10.74 2.30
C LEU A 96 28.61 11.34 2.86
N ALA A 97 29.59 10.50 3.18
CA ALA A 97 30.90 10.94 3.66
C ALA A 97 31.66 11.74 2.58
N PHE A 98 31.57 11.34 1.32
CA PHE A 98 32.16 12.06 0.20
C PHE A 98 31.36 13.32 -0.19
N GLU A 99 30.04 13.30 -0.07
CA GLU A 99 29.17 14.45 -0.37
C GLU A 99 29.29 15.57 0.67
N LYS A 100 29.67 15.25 1.92
CA LYS A 100 29.98 16.25 2.95
C LYS A 100 31.40 16.85 2.82
N ASN A 101 32.26 16.29 1.98
CA ASN A 101 33.65 16.72 1.80
C ASN A 101 33.87 17.58 0.53
N ASN A 102 32.79 18.10 -0.05
CA ASN A 102 32.77 19.06 -1.16
C ASN A 102 31.86 20.25 -0.79
#